data_AF-A0A317LNS7-F1
#
_entry.id   AF-A0A317LNS7-F1
#
_cell.length_a   1.000
_cell.length_b   1.000
_cell.length_c   1.000
_cell.angle_alpha   90.00
_cell.angle_beta   90.00
_cell.angle_gamma   90.00
#
_symmetry.space_group_name_H-M   'P 1'
#
loop_
_entity.id
_entity.type
_entity.pdbx_description
1 polymer ?
#
loop_
_entity_poly.entity_id
_entity_poly.type
_entity_poly.pdbx_seq_one_letter_code
_entity_poly.pdbx_strand_id
1 'polypeptide(L)'
;MPKIVGGVPPFIGTQDNLTIYLMNGEYIIRTKSSLTGKRVKHDPAFAKTMKYAGWLKQGARIASRIYRQLPDDKRVYKQYRELTGKAMLLLKEGFNADDVITMLEAVYLIQPVKCAMVDDSDQYREYCHEHTSRNDSGNGSASCVECCNGYTSGSGSANGGEYRVEHRRECTRGSLHLNRGIVLSIVVISDKVMVEMIAIIVVSALVNVVLNVMINMSASLAESQMQLNNKFI
;
A
#
# COMPACT_ATOMS: atom_id res chain seq x y z
N MET A 1 -31.88 -2.29 21.37
CA MET A 1 -31.26 -1.55 22.50
C MET A 1 -32.37 -0.84 23.25
N PRO A 2 -32.36 -0.84 24.60
CA PRO A 2 -33.33 -0.09 25.38
C PRO A 2 -33.25 1.40 25.06
N LYS A 3 -34.39 2.02 24.79
CA LYS A 3 -34.53 3.46 24.58
C LYS A 3 -35.21 4.07 25.79
N ILE A 4 -34.81 5.29 26.15
CA ILE A 4 -35.52 6.06 27.17
C ILE A 4 -36.72 6.72 26.49
N VAL A 5 -37.91 6.48 27.03
CA VAL A 5 -39.14 7.15 26.63
C VAL A 5 -39.53 8.08 27.79
N GLY A 6 -39.82 9.35 27.52
CA GLY A 6 -40.38 10.26 28.53
C GLY A 6 -39.51 11.44 29.00
N GLY A 7 -38.49 11.86 28.23
CA GLY A 7 -37.80 13.13 28.46
C GLY A 7 -36.28 13.04 28.49
N VAL A 8 -35.63 14.12 28.95
CA VAL A 8 -34.17 14.20 29.09
C VAL A 8 -33.74 13.31 30.27
N PRO A 9 -32.75 12.41 30.08
CA PRO A 9 -32.29 11.54 31.15
C PRO A 9 -31.62 12.33 32.28
N PRO A 10 -31.59 11.79 33.51
CA PRO A 10 -30.98 12.46 34.67
C PRO A 10 -29.46 12.69 34.52
N PHE A 11 -28.79 11.92 33.65
CA PHE A 11 -27.39 12.12 33.29
C PHE A 11 -27.11 11.60 31.87
N ILE A 12 -26.02 12.09 31.25
CA ILE A 12 -25.47 11.61 29.98
C ILE A 12 -24.02 11.21 30.23
N GLY A 13 -23.65 9.98 29.86
CA GLY A 13 -22.35 9.39 30.18
C GLY A 13 -22.48 8.02 30.84
N THR A 14 -21.40 7.57 31.48
CA THR A 14 -21.37 6.27 32.19
C THR A 14 -21.44 6.49 33.69
N GLN A 15 -22.44 5.91 34.33
CA GLN A 15 -22.54 5.82 35.79
C GLN A 15 -22.85 4.37 36.16
N ASP A 16 -22.07 3.83 37.09
CA ASP A 16 -22.12 2.44 37.51
C ASP A 16 -22.03 1.44 36.34
N ASN A 17 -23.11 0.71 36.06
CA ASN A 17 -23.21 -0.28 34.99
C ASN A 17 -24.04 0.21 33.79
N LEU A 18 -24.44 1.48 33.76
CA LEU A 18 -25.26 2.06 32.70
C LEU A 18 -24.50 3.18 31.98
N THR A 19 -24.51 3.14 30.66
CA THR A 19 -24.05 4.23 29.80
C THR A 19 -25.24 4.75 29.01
N ILE A 20 -25.55 6.04 29.18
CA ILE A 20 -26.60 6.75 28.45
C ILE A 20 -25.94 7.70 27.45
N TYR A 21 -26.35 7.63 26.19
CA TYR A 21 -25.86 8.51 25.13
C TYR A 21 -26.96 8.85 24.12
N LEU A 22 -26.81 9.98 23.45
CA LEU A 22 -27.71 10.44 22.39
C LEU A 22 -27.24 9.92 21.03
N MET A 23 -28.11 9.24 20.31
CA MET A 23 -27.83 8.74 18.96
C MET A 23 -29.07 8.97 18.09
N ASN A 24 -28.91 9.65 16.95
CA ASN A 24 -30.01 9.97 16.04
C ASN A 24 -31.19 10.69 16.71
N GLY A 25 -30.91 11.58 17.68
CA GLY A 25 -31.94 12.34 18.42
C GLY A 25 -32.66 11.53 19.50
N GLU A 26 -32.31 10.26 19.71
CA GLU A 26 -32.90 9.41 20.74
C GLU A 26 -31.87 9.05 21.82
N TYR A 27 -32.31 9.03 23.09
CA TYR A 27 -31.48 8.57 24.20
C TYR A 27 -31.47 7.04 24.27
N ILE A 28 -30.27 6.46 24.12
CA ILE A 28 -30.04 5.02 24.16
C ILE A 28 -29.31 4.67 25.46
N ILE A 29 -29.79 3.60 26.11
CA ILE A 29 -29.11 3.02 27.27
C ILE A 29 -28.36 1.77 26.84
N ARG A 30 -27.13 1.64 27.30
CA ARG A 30 -26.35 0.41 27.20
C ARG A 30 -25.86 0.00 28.57
N THR A 31 -26.12 -1.25 28.94
CA THR A 31 -25.48 -1.86 30.11
C THR A 31 -24.02 -2.18 29.78
N LYS A 32 -23.12 -1.90 30.71
CA LYS A 32 -21.71 -2.30 30.62
C LYS A 32 -21.64 -3.82 30.46
N SER A 33 -20.87 -4.29 29.48
CA SER A 33 -20.65 -5.72 29.35
C SER A 33 -19.86 -6.23 30.55
N SER A 34 -20.12 -7.47 30.97
CA SER A 34 -19.29 -8.19 31.96
C SER A 34 -17.88 -8.51 31.43
N LEU A 35 -17.58 -8.10 30.21
CA LEU A 35 -16.32 -8.31 29.53
C LEU A 35 -15.30 -7.29 30.01
N THR A 36 -14.41 -7.70 30.92
CA THR A 36 -13.29 -6.89 31.35
C THR A 36 -12.07 -7.11 30.45
N GLY A 37 -11.21 -6.11 30.30
CA GLY A 37 -9.97 -6.27 29.54
C GLY A 37 -9.03 -7.33 30.14
N LYS A 38 -9.05 -7.51 31.47
CA LYS A 38 -8.34 -8.61 32.15
C LYS A 38 -8.85 -9.97 31.69
N ARG A 39 -10.19 -10.15 31.63
CA ARG A 39 -10.80 -11.38 31.13
C ARG A 39 -10.39 -11.65 29.69
N VAL A 40 -10.53 -10.68 28.77
CA VAL A 40 -10.16 -10.87 27.35
C VAL A 40 -8.70 -11.30 27.17
N LYS A 41 -7.78 -10.82 28.03
CA LYS A 41 -6.35 -11.14 27.93
C LYS A 41 -5.97 -12.51 28.47
N HIS A 42 -6.68 -13.02 29.48
CA HIS A 42 -6.26 -14.20 30.24
C HIS A 42 -7.22 -15.40 30.15
N ASP A 43 -8.49 -15.18 29.83
CA ASP A 43 -9.49 -16.23 29.74
C ASP A 43 -9.28 -17.06 28.44
N PRO A 44 -9.18 -18.41 28.53
CA PRO A 44 -8.96 -19.28 27.38
C PRO A 44 -9.98 -19.11 26.25
N ALA A 45 -11.22 -18.69 26.58
CA ALA A 45 -12.26 -18.42 25.58
C ALA A 45 -11.84 -17.35 24.56
N PHE A 46 -10.92 -16.45 24.93
CA PHE A 46 -10.43 -15.36 24.06
C PHE A 46 -9.03 -15.63 23.49
N ALA A 47 -8.45 -16.82 23.69
CA ALA A 47 -7.10 -17.14 23.23
C ALA A 47 -6.92 -16.89 21.72
N LYS A 48 -7.90 -17.29 20.92
CA LYS A 48 -7.90 -17.07 19.45
C LYS A 48 -7.96 -15.58 19.10
N THR A 49 -8.80 -14.80 19.79
CA THR A 49 -8.89 -13.34 19.60
C THR A 49 -7.57 -12.67 19.93
N MET A 50 -6.93 -13.05 21.04
CA MET A 50 -5.64 -12.52 21.44
C MET A 50 -4.52 -12.90 20.47
N LYS A 51 -4.58 -14.12 19.89
CA LYS A 51 -3.66 -14.53 18.81
C LYS A 51 -3.77 -13.61 17.59
N TYR A 52 -4.99 -13.34 17.10
CA TYR A 52 -5.20 -12.41 15.99
C TYR A 52 -4.79 -10.98 16.34
N ALA A 53 -5.07 -10.51 17.56
CA ALA A 53 -4.62 -9.20 18.01
C ALA A 53 -3.08 -9.09 18.04
N GLY A 54 -2.39 -10.18 18.40
CA GLY A 54 -0.94 -10.29 18.30
C GLY A 54 -0.43 -10.13 16.86
N TRP A 55 -1.01 -10.88 15.92
CA TRP A 55 -0.67 -10.73 14.49
C TRP A 55 -0.99 -9.34 13.94
N LEU A 56 -2.12 -8.76 14.31
CA LEU A 56 -2.48 -7.39 13.91
C LEU A 56 -1.47 -6.37 14.45
N LYS A 57 -1.04 -6.52 15.71
CA LYS A 57 0.01 -5.67 16.32
C LYS A 57 1.32 -5.79 15.56
N GLN A 58 1.74 -7.00 15.19
CA GLN A 58 2.98 -7.21 14.42
C GLN A 58 2.85 -6.65 13.00
N GLY A 59 1.76 -6.97 12.29
CA GLY A 59 1.49 -6.48 10.94
C GLY A 59 1.43 -4.95 10.86
N ALA A 60 0.84 -4.28 11.86
CA ALA A 60 0.82 -2.83 11.93
C ALA A 60 2.22 -2.21 12.09
N ARG A 61 3.12 -2.85 12.85
CA ARG A 61 4.52 -2.40 12.98
C ARG A 61 5.27 -2.53 11.66
N ILE A 62 5.09 -3.65 10.95
CA ILE A 62 5.67 -3.89 9.62
C ILE A 62 5.15 -2.84 8.63
N ALA A 63 3.83 -2.68 8.54
CA ALA A 63 3.21 -1.71 7.65
C ALA A 63 3.67 -0.28 7.94
N SER A 64 3.81 0.11 9.21
CA SER A 64 4.31 1.44 9.59
C SER A 64 5.75 1.67 9.13
N ARG A 65 6.63 0.66 9.22
CA ARG A 65 8.01 0.73 8.73
C ARG A 65 8.06 1.00 7.23
N ILE A 66 7.28 0.27 6.44
CA ILE A 66 7.27 0.39 4.98
C ILE A 66 6.58 1.69 4.54
N TYR A 67 5.47 2.04 5.17
CA TYR A 67 4.71 3.24 4.86
C TYR A 67 5.53 4.53 5.05
N ARG A 68 6.42 4.55 6.05
CA ARG A 68 7.36 5.67 6.28
C ARG A 68 8.47 5.78 5.24
N GLN A 69 8.70 4.74 4.43
CA GLN A 69 9.65 4.78 3.31
C GLN A 69 9.00 5.31 2.03
N LEU A 70 7.66 5.35 1.97
CA LEU A 70 6.94 5.93 0.85
C LEU A 70 7.12 7.46 0.82
N PRO A 71 7.16 8.08 -0.37
CA PRO A 71 7.11 9.53 -0.54
C PRO A 71 5.85 10.14 0.09
N ASP A 72 5.96 11.33 0.68
CA ASP A 72 4.85 11.98 1.41
C ASP A 72 3.63 12.25 0.53
N ASP A 73 3.85 12.58 -0.75
CA ASP A 73 2.80 12.79 -1.76
C ASP A 73 1.98 11.52 -2.05
N LYS A 74 2.56 10.34 -1.80
CA LYS A 74 1.93 9.05 -2.07
C LYS A 74 1.33 8.40 -0.83
N ARG A 75 1.55 8.95 0.37
CA ARG A 75 1.08 8.39 1.64
C ARG A 75 -0.43 8.58 1.82
N VAL A 76 -1.20 7.55 1.44
CA VAL A 76 -2.66 7.51 1.64
C VAL A 76 -3.03 6.52 2.74
N TYR A 77 -3.88 6.94 3.70
CA TYR A 77 -4.32 6.08 4.83
C TYR A 77 -4.90 4.73 4.39
N LYS A 78 -5.55 4.69 3.22
CA LYS A 78 -6.05 3.45 2.62
C LYS A 78 -4.93 2.43 2.37
N GLN A 79 -3.79 2.88 1.83
CA GLN A 79 -2.63 2.01 1.57
C GLN A 79 -2.04 1.45 2.86
N TYR A 80 -1.98 2.25 3.93
CA TYR A 80 -1.52 1.77 5.23
C TYR A 80 -2.39 0.61 5.76
N ARG A 81 -3.73 0.71 5.62
CA ARG A 81 -4.64 -0.37 6.01
C ARG A 81 -4.47 -1.63 5.17
N GLU A 82 -4.27 -1.46 3.85
CA GLU A 82 -3.99 -2.57 2.93
C GLU A 82 -2.66 -3.27 3.26
N LEU A 83 -1.59 -2.51 3.49
CA LEU A 83 -0.29 -3.02 3.96
C LEU A 83 -0.43 -3.80 5.25
N THR A 84 -1.13 -3.26 6.24
CA THR A 84 -1.36 -3.92 7.54
C THR A 84 -2.12 -5.24 7.37
N GLY A 85 -3.15 -5.25 6.52
CA GLY A 85 -3.93 -6.45 6.23
C GLY A 85 -3.10 -7.55 5.54
N LYS A 86 -2.31 -7.18 4.52
CA LYS A 86 -1.41 -8.12 3.83
C LYS A 86 -0.33 -8.67 4.77
N ALA A 87 0.31 -7.81 5.57
CA ALA A 87 1.30 -8.24 6.56
C ALA A 87 0.69 -9.22 7.57
N MET A 88 -0.51 -8.93 8.07
CA MET A 88 -1.21 -9.82 9.01
C MET A 88 -1.54 -11.18 8.38
N LEU A 89 -1.92 -11.21 7.10
CA LEU A 89 -2.23 -12.45 6.38
C LEU A 89 -0.99 -13.33 6.22
N LEU A 90 0.14 -12.76 5.81
CA LEU A 90 1.41 -13.50 5.68
C LEU A 90 1.90 -14.02 7.04
N LEU A 91 1.80 -13.22 8.11
CA LEU A 91 2.13 -13.70 9.46
C LEU A 91 1.24 -14.85 9.93
N LYS A 92 -0.02 -14.88 9.49
CA LYS A 92 -0.96 -15.97 9.77
C LYS A 92 -0.60 -17.25 9.00
N GLU A 93 -0.04 -17.11 7.81
CA GLU A 93 0.47 -18.23 6.97
C GLU A 93 1.78 -18.82 7.50
N GLY A 94 2.45 -18.14 8.43
CA GLY A 94 3.62 -18.65 9.14
C GLY A 94 4.95 -18.07 8.67
N PHE A 95 4.93 -17.06 7.79
CA PHE A 95 6.13 -16.34 7.38
C PHE A 95 6.76 -15.57 8.55
N ASN A 96 8.09 -15.47 8.56
CA ASN A 96 8.81 -14.65 9.52
C ASN A 96 8.56 -13.16 9.25
N ALA A 97 8.58 -12.31 10.28
CA ALA A 97 8.41 -10.87 10.14
C ALA A 97 9.41 -10.23 9.15
N ASP A 98 10.66 -10.71 9.10
CA ASP A 98 11.68 -10.17 8.19
C ASP A 98 11.39 -10.53 6.73
N ASP A 99 10.91 -11.74 6.47
CA ASP A 99 10.46 -12.17 5.14
C ASP A 99 9.26 -11.33 4.68
N VAL A 100 8.30 -11.10 5.59
CA VAL A 100 7.12 -10.27 5.31
C VAL A 100 7.51 -8.83 4.98
N ILE A 101 8.49 -8.27 5.68
CA ILE A 101 9.03 -6.93 5.36
C ILE A 101 9.61 -6.95 3.95
N THR A 102 10.51 -7.88 3.65
CA THR A 102 11.19 -7.99 2.35
C THR A 102 10.21 -8.12 1.19
N MET A 103 9.21 -9.01 1.34
CA MET A 103 8.17 -9.22 0.33
C MET A 103 7.33 -7.96 0.09
N LEU A 104 6.93 -7.26 1.15
CA LEU A 104 6.12 -6.06 1.01
C LEU A 104 6.93 -4.85 0.53
N GLU A 105 8.21 -4.73 0.90
CA GLU A 105 9.09 -3.69 0.38
C GLU A 105 9.27 -3.85 -1.14
N ALA A 106 9.49 -5.08 -1.62
CA ALA A 106 9.58 -5.36 -3.05
C ALA A 106 8.33 -4.94 -3.83
N VAL A 107 7.13 -5.16 -3.27
CA VAL A 107 5.87 -4.82 -3.94
C VAL A 107 5.57 -3.32 -3.93
N TYR A 108 5.90 -2.60 -2.85
CA TYR A 108 5.44 -1.22 -2.66
C TYR A 108 6.52 -0.16 -2.89
N LEU A 109 7.81 -0.50 -2.73
CA LEU A 109 8.91 0.47 -2.87
C LEU A 109 9.59 0.40 -4.22
N ILE A 110 9.53 -0.73 -4.92
CA ILE A 110 9.99 -0.84 -6.31
C ILE A 110 8.97 -0.08 -7.17
N GLN A 111 9.15 1.23 -7.28
CA GLN A 111 8.50 1.97 -8.34
C GLN A 111 9.15 1.54 -9.65
N PRO A 112 8.38 1.33 -10.73
CA PRO A 112 8.99 1.25 -12.03
C PRO A 112 9.78 2.55 -12.18
N VAL A 113 11.09 2.42 -12.40
CA VAL A 113 11.88 3.53 -12.90
C VAL A 113 11.05 4.02 -14.07
N LYS A 114 10.50 5.24 -13.99
CA LYS A 114 10.05 5.90 -15.20
C LYS A 114 11.34 5.94 -16.01
N CYS A 115 11.48 5.02 -16.95
CA CYS A 115 12.34 5.22 -18.09
C CYS A 115 11.83 6.55 -18.60
N ALA A 116 12.54 7.62 -18.23
CA ALA A 116 12.33 8.90 -18.83
C ALA A 116 12.51 8.58 -20.30
N MET A 117 11.40 8.48 -21.01
CA MET A 117 11.43 8.76 -22.43
C MET A 117 11.95 10.18 -22.43
N VAL A 118 13.25 10.29 -22.71
CA VAL A 118 13.85 11.55 -23.10
C VAL A 118 13.00 11.95 -24.28
N ASP A 119 12.05 12.87 -24.05
CA ASP A 119 11.43 13.62 -25.12
C ASP A 119 12.58 14.43 -25.72
N ASP A 120 13.31 13.81 -26.65
CA ASP A 120 14.28 14.43 -27.56
C ASP A 120 13.52 15.31 -28.56
N SER A 121 12.67 16.19 -28.03
CA SER A 121 11.77 17.08 -28.76
C SER A 121 12.41 18.45 -28.99
N ASP A 122 13.64 18.67 -28.51
CA ASP A 122 14.40 19.88 -28.81
C ASP A 122 15.02 19.89 -30.22
N GLN A 123 14.98 18.78 -30.97
CA GLN A 123 15.44 18.77 -32.37
C GLN A 123 14.39 19.28 -33.40
N TYR A 124 13.20 19.75 -32.97
CA TYR A 124 12.19 20.33 -33.86
C TYR A 124 11.80 21.79 -33.53
N ARG A 125 12.67 22.56 -32.84
CA ARG A 125 12.50 24.03 -32.69
C ARG A 125 13.42 24.89 -33.54
N GLU A 126 14.14 24.30 -34.50
CA GLU A 126 15.06 25.02 -35.42
C GLU A 126 14.64 24.93 -36.90
N TYR A 127 13.33 24.96 -37.20
CA TYR A 127 12.85 25.03 -38.60
C TYR A 127 11.60 25.89 -38.84
N CYS A 128 11.33 26.90 -38.00
CA CYS A 128 10.32 27.93 -38.31
C CYS A 128 10.76 29.32 -37.82
N HIS A 129 12.04 29.67 -38.03
CA HIS A 129 12.58 31.00 -37.75
C HIS A 129 13.10 31.67 -39.02
N GLU A 130 12.39 31.57 -40.15
CA GLU A 130 12.78 32.32 -41.34
C GLU A 130 11.62 32.60 -42.31
N HIS A 131 10.63 33.40 -41.87
CA HIS A 131 9.80 34.24 -42.76
C HIS A 131 9.09 35.33 -41.94
N THR A 132 9.85 36.29 -41.41
CA THR A 132 9.34 37.63 -41.08
C THR A 132 10.31 38.67 -41.61
N SER A 133 10.42 38.71 -42.94
CA SER A 133 10.98 39.84 -43.65
C SER A 133 9.84 40.56 -44.39
N ARG A 134 9.66 41.84 -44.04
CA ARG A 134 8.91 42.90 -44.74
C ARG A 134 7.40 43.03 -44.44
N ASN A 135 7.08 43.93 -43.51
CA ASN A 135 6.43 45.23 -43.77
C ASN A 135 5.98 45.77 -42.40
N ASP A 136 6.67 46.77 -41.86
CA ASP A 136 6.39 48.19 -42.02
C ASP A 136 5.17 48.68 -41.22
N SER A 137 5.47 49.54 -40.24
CA SER A 137 4.65 50.64 -39.73
C SER A 137 3.26 50.32 -39.14
N GLY A 138 3.20 50.12 -37.81
CA GLY A 138 1.93 50.09 -37.10
C GLY A 138 2.05 49.94 -35.58
N ASN A 139 1.97 51.07 -34.89
CA ASN A 139 1.83 51.27 -33.44
C ASN A 139 0.93 50.20 -32.77
N GLY A 140 1.45 49.39 -31.85
CA GLY A 140 0.67 48.36 -31.16
C GLY A 140 1.44 47.71 -29.99
N SER A 141 0.99 48.05 -28.79
CA SER A 141 1.54 47.71 -27.48
C SER A 141 1.75 46.22 -27.20
N ALA A 142 2.76 45.96 -26.38
CA ALA A 142 3.07 44.70 -25.72
C ALA A 142 1.85 43.95 -25.18
N SER A 143 1.81 42.64 -25.41
CA SER A 143 0.96 41.68 -24.71
C SER A 143 1.78 40.40 -24.46
N CYS A 144 2.73 40.51 -23.54
CA CYS A 144 3.19 39.35 -22.78
C CYS A 144 2.44 39.35 -21.45
N VAL A 145 2.08 38.14 -20.99
CA VAL A 145 1.54 37.83 -19.66
C VAL A 145 0.03 38.06 -19.50
N GLU A 146 -0.77 37.03 -19.82
CA GLU A 146 -2.06 36.82 -19.14
C GLU A 146 -2.51 35.36 -19.27
N CYS A 147 -2.16 34.52 -18.28
CA CYS A 147 -2.81 33.22 -18.06
C CYS A 147 -2.74 32.74 -16.59
N CYS A 148 -2.56 33.66 -15.64
CA CYS A 148 -2.63 33.37 -14.21
C CYS A 148 -3.32 34.52 -13.46
N ASN A 149 -4.63 34.69 -13.63
CA ASN A 149 -5.44 35.52 -12.73
C ASN A 149 -6.59 34.68 -12.16
N GLY A 150 -6.39 34.22 -10.94
CA GLY A 150 -7.37 33.46 -10.15
C GLY A 150 -7.03 33.43 -8.66
N TYR A 151 -6.49 34.52 -8.11
CA TYR A 151 -6.35 34.74 -6.68
C TYR A 151 -6.97 36.10 -6.34
N THR A 152 -8.22 36.09 -5.91
CA THR A 152 -8.86 37.26 -5.29
C THR A 152 -8.37 37.38 -3.85
N SER A 153 -7.52 38.38 -3.60
CA SER A 153 -7.14 38.80 -2.25
C SER A 153 -8.27 39.64 -1.65
N GLY A 154 -9.08 39.04 -0.78
CA GLY A 154 -10.04 39.77 0.05
C GLY A 154 -9.38 40.26 1.34
N SER A 155 -9.11 41.56 1.42
CA SER A 155 -8.75 42.26 2.66
C SER A 155 -10.03 42.62 3.43
N GLY A 156 -10.31 41.91 4.52
CA GLY A 156 -11.40 42.22 5.45
C GLY A 156 -10.86 42.46 6.86
N SER A 157 -11.03 43.68 7.35
CA SER A 157 -10.64 44.14 8.69
C SER A 157 -11.65 43.72 9.77
N ALA A 158 -11.13 43.53 10.97
CA ALA A 158 -11.74 43.05 12.22
C ALA A 158 -13.16 43.53 12.56
N ASN A 159 -14.01 42.62 13.04
CA ASN A 159 -14.64 42.63 14.38
C ASN A 159 -15.72 41.53 14.50
N GLY A 160 -15.68 40.75 15.58
CA GLY A 160 -16.84 39.97 16.05
C GLY A 160 -16.66 38.44 16.01
N GLY A 161 -16.86 37.78 17.15
CA GLY A 161 -16.60 36.36 17.36
C GLY A 161 -17.38 35.44 16.42
N GLU A 162 -16.63 34.58 15.74
CA GLU A 162 -17.14 33.68 14.71
C GLU A 162 -16.96 32.22 15.18
N TYR A 163 -18.07 31.58 15.47
CA TYR A 163 -18.19 30.14 15.66
C TYR A 163 -17.74 29.44 14.37
N ARG A 164 -16.66 28.66 14.47
CA ARG A 164 -16.06 27.90 13.38
C ARG A 164 -17.03 26.81 12.91
N VAL A 165 -17.91 27.14 11.97
CA VAL A 165 -18.69 26.17 11.21
C VAL A 165 -17.76 25.58 10.15
N GLU A 166 -17.24 24.37 10.40
CA GLU A 166 -16.55 23.58 9.39
C GLU A 166 -17.54 23.19 8.28
N HIS A 167 -17.60 23.99 7.22
CA HIS A 167 -18.20 23.57 5.96
C HIS A 167 -17.33 22.48 5.33
N ARG A 168 -17.61 21.23 5.71
CA ARG A 168 -17.16 20.02 5.03
C ARG A 168 -17.76 20.05 3.62
N ARG A 169 -17.00 20.57 2.65
CA ARG A 169 -17.33 20.43 1.22
C ARG A 169 -17.30 18.94 0.89
N GLU A 170 -18.49 18.34 0.78
CA GLU A 170 -18.66 17.05 0.14
C GLU A 170 -18.33 17.22 -1.33
N CYS A 171 -17.07 16.96 -1.68
CA CYS A 171 -16.67 16.68 -3.05
C CYS A 171 -17.43 15.44 -3.49
N THR A 172 -18.46 15.64 -4.30
CA THR A 172 -19.20 14.60 -5.00
C THR A 172 -18.20 13.73 -5.75
N ARG A 173 -18.11 12.48 -5.29
CA ARG A 173 -17.32 11.39 -5.88
C ARG A 173 -17.66 11.25 -7.36
N GLY A 174 -16.69 11.54 -8.22
CA GLY A 174 -16.60 10.88 -9.52
C GLY A 174 -16.45 9.38 -9.26
N SER A 175 -17.54 8.65 -9.46
CA SER A 175 -17.59 7.19 -9.37
C SER A 175 -16.85 6.61 -10.58
N LEU A 176 -15.53 6.48 -10.46
CA LEU A 176 -14.77 5.60 -11.34
C LEU A 176 -15.11 4.17 -10.93
N HIS A 177 -16.07 3.57 -11.65
CA HIS A 177 -16.31 2.14 -11.68
C HIS A 177 -15.06 1.45 -12.24
N LEU A 178 -14.03 1.30 -11.40
CA LEU A 178 -12.89 0.46 -11.69
C LEU A 178 -13.38 -1.00 -11.57
N ASN A 179 -13.50 -1.64 -12.73
CA ASN A 179 -13.89 -3.04 -12.89
C ASN A 179 -13.19 -3.96 -11.88
N ARG A 180 -13.91 -4.31 -10.80
CA ARG A 180 -13.46 -5.26 -9.77
C ARG A 180 -13.21 -6.67 -10.32
N GLY A 181 -13.66 -6.97 -11.53
CA GLY A 181 -13.47 -8.26 -12.20
C GLY A 181 -12.03 -8.51 -12.71
N ILE A 182 -11.23 -7.48 -12.97
CA ILE A 182 -9.89 -7.65 -13.55
C ILE A 182 -8.82 -7.83 -12.46
N VAL A 183 -9.00 -7.24 -11.28
CA VAL A 183 -8.02 -7.30 -10.20
C VAL A 183 -7.97 -8.69 -9.54
N LEU A 184 -9.09 -9.43 -9.53
CA LEU A 184 -9.09 -10.81 -9.03
C LEU A 184 -8.37 -11.79 -9.98
N SER A 185 -8.40 -11.55 -11.29
CA SER A 185 -7.71 -12.43 -12.24
C SER A 185 -6.19 -12.31 -12.14
N ILE A 186 -5.64 -11.11 -11.88
CA ILE A 186 -4.19 -10.91 -11.77
C ILE A 186 -3.61 -11.55 -10.50
N VAL A 187 -4.37 -11.57 -9.40
CA VAL A 187 -3.92 -12.20 -8.15
C VAL A 187 -3.90 -13.73 -8.26
N VAL A 188 -4.86 -14.35 -8.95
CA VAL A 188 -4.88 -15.82 -9.14
C VAL A 188 -3.84 -16.29 -10.17
N ILE A 189 -3.45 -15.44 -11.13
CA ILE A 189 -2.36 -15.75 -12.07
C ILE A 189 -1.01 -15.79 -11.34
N SER A 190 -0.82 -14.98 -10.28
CA SER A 190 0.45 -14.92 -9.55
C SER A 190 0.80 -16.22 -8.84
N ASP A 191 -0.18 -16.91 -8.24
CA ASP A 191 0.08 -18.16 -7.51
C ASP A 191 0.45 -19.31 -8.46
N LYS A 192 -0.20 -19.41 -9.63
CA LYS A 192 0.15 -20.45 -10.61
C LYS A 192 1.50 -20.20 -11.27
N VAL A 193 1.79 -18.96 -11.64
CA VAL A 193 3.08 -18.61 -12.28
C VAL A 193 4.24 -18.75 -11.29
N MET A 194 4.04 -18.42 -10.01
CA MET A 194 5.05 -18.63 -8.96
C MET A 194 5.35 -20.12 -8.75
N VAL A 195 4.33 -20.98 -8.72
CA VAL A 195 4.53 -22.43 -8.56
C VAL A 195 5.25 -23.03 -9.77
N GLU A 196 4.92 -22.60 -10.99
CA GLU A 196 5.64 -23.06 -12.19
C GLU A 196 7.08 -22.55 -12.24
N MET A 197 7.34 -21.30 -11.84
CA MET A 197 8.71 -20.78 -11.74
C MET A 197 9.54 -21.57 -10.73
N ILE A 198 8.99 -21.86 -9.55
CA ILE A 198 9.68 -22.65 -8.53
C ILE A 198 9.97 -24.06 -9.06
N ALA A 199 9.02 -24.68 -9.75
CA ALA A 199 9.22 -25.99 -10.36
C ALA A 199 10.37 -25.97 -11.39
N ILE A 200 10.44 -24.95 -12.25
CA ILE A 200 11.53 -24.78 -13.23
C ILE A 200 12.88 -24.62 -12.53
N ILE A 201 12.95 -23.80 -11.47
CA ILE A 201 14.19 -23.59 -10.70
C ILE A 201 14.66 -24.88 -10.04
N VAL A 202 13.75 -25.64 -9.41
CA VAL A 202 14.08 -26.92 -8.77
C VAL A 202 14.55 -27.96 -9.79
N VAL A 203 13.87 -28.06 -10.93
CA VAL A 203 14.28 -28.97 -12.02
C VAL A 203 15.65 -28.58 -12.57
N SER A 204 15.90 -27.28 -12.80
CA SER A 204 17.20 -26.80 -13.26
C SER A 204 18.33 -27.10 -12.28
N ALA A 205 18.09 -26.90 -10.97
CA ALA A 205 19.06 -27.24 -9.93
C ALA A 205 19.36 -28.74 -9.88
N LEU A 206 18.34 -29.60 -10.00
CA LEU A 206 18.52 -31.05 -10.04
C LEU A 206 19.33 -31.50 -11.25
N VAL A 207 19.05 -30.95 -12.44
CA VAL A 207 19.81 -31.25 -13.66
C VAL A 207 21.29 -30.88 -13.47
N ASN A 208 21.58 -29.71 -12.88
CA ASN A 208 22.95 -29.29 -12.60
C ASN A 208 23.68 -30.24 -11.61
N VAL A 209 22.99 -30.71 -10.57
CA VAL A 209 23.55 -31.68 -9.62
C VAL A 209 23.88 -33.00 -10.32
N VAL A 210 22.95 -33.53 -11.13
CA VAL A 210 23.17 -34.77 -11.88
C VAL A 210 24.33 -34.64 -12.87
N LEU A 211 24.40 -33.52 -13.59
CA LEU A 211 25.46 -33.26 -14.56
C LEU A 211 26.84 -33.24 -13.87
N ASN A 212 26.94 -32.56 -12.71
CA ASN A 212 28.17 -32.53 -11.92
C ASN A 212 28.58 -33.91 -11.41
N VAL A 213 27.63 -34.75 -10.98
CA VAL A 213 27.92 -36.14 -10.57
C VAL A 213 28.46 -36.97 -11.74
N MET A 214 27.86 -36.84 -12.93
CA MET A 214 28.34 -37.55 -14.13
C MET A 214 29.74 -37.12 -14.55
N ILE A 215 30.04 -35.82 -14.50
CA ILE A 215 31.38 -35.28 -14.81
C ILE A 215 32.42 -35.82 -13.82
N ASN A 216 32.09 -35.89 -12.53
CA ASN A 216 33.02 -36.42 -11.53
C ASN A 216 33.25 -37.93 -11.70
N MET A 217 32.21 -38.68 -12.08
CA MET A 217 32.31 -40.13 -12.30
C MET A 217 33.14 -40.46 -13.56
N SER A 218 33.01 -39.67 -14.63
CA SER A 218 33.81 -39.85 -15.85
C SER A 218 35.29 -39.51 -15.62
N ALA A 219 35.58 -38.47 -14.81
CA ALA A 219 36.94 -38.15 -14.39
C ALA A 219 37.59 -39.30 -13.61
N SER A 220 36.88 -39.89 -12.64
CA SER A 220 37.36 -41.03 -11.87
C SER A 220 37.61 -42.28 -12.74
N LEU A 221 36.78 -42.52 -13.75
CA LEU A 221 36.95 -43.63 -14.68
C LEU A 221 38.20 -43.43 -15.56
N ALA A 222 38.45 -42.20 -16.02
CA ALA A 222 39.63 -41.87 -16.81
C ALA A 222 40.93 -42.08 -16.02
N GLU A 223 40.96 -41.67 -14.75
CA GLU A 223 42.11 -41.92 -13.86
C GLU A 223 42.38 -43.42 -13.67
N SER A 224 41.32 -44.22 -13.51
CA SER A 224 41.43 -45.68 -13.37
C SER A 224 41.98 -46.36 -14.62
N GLN A 225 41.57 -45.93 -15.82
CA GLN A 225 42.09 -46.44 -17.10
C GLN A 225 43.57 -46.08 -17.29
N MET A 226 43.98 -44.87 -16.89
CA MET A 226 45.36 -44.43 -16.98
C MET A 226 46.29 -45.25 -16.06
N GLN A 227 45.83 -45.61 -14.85
CA GLN A 227 46.58 -46.51 -13.97
C GLN A 227 46.71 -47.94 -14.50
N LEU A 228 45.69 -48.45 -15.19
CA LEU A 228 45.74 -49.77 -15.83
C LEU A 228 46.76 -49.81 -16.97
N ASN A 229 46.74 -48.82 -17.86
CA ASN A 229 47.69 -48.77 -19.00
C ASN A 229 49.15 -48.67 -18.54
N ASN A 230 49.43 -48.00 -17.44
CA ASN A 230 50.78 -47.85 -16.90
C ASN A 230 51.34 -49.14 -16.24
N LYS A 231 50.50 -50.16 -15.99
CA LYS A 231 50.94 -51.46 -15.45
C LYS A 231 51.35 -52.47 -16.53
N PHE A 232 51.02 -52.20 -17.79
CA PHE A 232 51.28 -53.12 -18.92
C PHE A 232 52.50 -52.73 -19.78
N ILE A 233 53.22 -51.67 -19.39
CA ILE A 233 54.48 -51.22 -19.99
C ILE A 233 55.63 -51.65 -19.06
#